data_AF-E6U928-F1
#
_entry.id   AF-E6U928-F1
#
_cell.length_a   1.000
_cell.length_b   1.000
_cell.length_c   1.000
_cell.angle_alpha   90.00
_cell.angle_beta   90.00
_cell.angle_gamma   90.00
#
_symmetry.space_group_name_H-M   'P 1'
#
loop_
_entity.id
_entity.type
_entity.pdbx_description
1 polymer ?
#
loop_
_entity_poly.entity_id
_entity_poly.type
_entity_poly.pdbx_seq_one_letter_code
_entity_poly.pdbx_strand_id
1 'polypeptide(L)'
;MNITKQQIKSIYALGAGLHIVGRGHDDELHALVDGLTGKESITALDRDEAQRVIAELMRRMRGTPPVPPARKKPRHYEEAPGGITADQQRKVWALMYELKKIRRQAGGRCPWRPAVRDHPAAIRHGLHRKKADAVSGPGRGRRTD
;
A
#
# COMPACT_ATOMS: atom_id res chain seq x y z
N MET A 1 -6.59 -32.23 -9.60
CA MET A 1 -5.35 -31.44 -9.40
C MET A 1 -5.53 -30.56 -8.16
N ASN A 2 -4.53 -30.42 -7.28
CA ASN A 2 -4.69 -29.67 -6.03
C ASN A 2 -5.02 -28.18 -6.21
N ILE A 3 -5.72 -27.62 -5.22
CA ILE A 3 -6.07 -26.20 -5.15
C ILE A 3 -4.82 -25.29 -5.19
N THR A 4 -4.95 -24.14 -5.84
CA THR A 4 -3.87 -23.13 -5.88
C THR A 4 -3.95 -22.16 -4.69
N LYS A 5 -2.81 -21.58 -4.30
CA LYS A 5 -2.76 -20.52 -3.26
C LYS A 5 -3.67 -19.33 -3.58
N GLN A 6 -3.85 -19.01 -4.85
CA GLN A 6 -4.73 -17.93 -5.28
C GLN A 6 -6.20 -18.26 -5.01
N GLN A 7 -6.62 -19.49 -5.30
CA GLN A 7 -7.99 -19.94 -5.00
C GLN A 7 -8.27 -19.94 -3.50
N ILE A 8 -7.32 -20.40 -2.67
CA ILE A 8 -7.46 -20.32 -1.20
C ILE A 8 -7.70 -18.88 -0.75
N LYS A 9 -6.87 -17.93 -1.23
CA LYS A 9 -7.04 -16.51 -0.90
C LYS A 9 -8.39 -15.96 -1.36
N SER A 10 -8.85 -16.33 -2.55
CA SER A 10 -10.15 -15.91 -3.07
C SER A 10 -11.31 -16.42 -2.21
N ILE A 11 -11.26 -17.67 -1.75
CA ILE A 11 -12.29 -18.26 -0.87
C ILE A 11 -12.39 -17.47 0.44
N TYR A 12 -11.26 -17.21 1.11
CA TYR A 12 -11.24 -16.42 2.35
C TYR A 12 -11.66 -14.96 2.14
N ALA A 13 -11.27 -14.33 1.03
CA ALA A 13 -11.65 -12.96 0.72
C ALA A 13 -13.17 -12.83 0.50
N LEU A 14 -13.77 -13.76 -0.23
CA LEU A 14 -15.22 -13.80 -0.46
C LEU A 14 -15.98 -14.16 0.82
N GLY A 15 -15.49 -15.13 1.61
CA GLY A 15 -16.06 -15.46 2.91
C GLY A 15 -16.01 -14.28 3.88
N ALA A 16 -14.91 -13.53 3.92
CA ALA A 16 -14.81 -12.32 4.73
C ALA A 16 -15.79 -11.22 4.27
N GLY A 17 -16.01 -11.09 2.96
CA GLY A 17 -17.02 -10.18 2.40
C GLY A 17 -18.46 -10.53 2.81
N LEU A 18 -18.74 -11.80 3.08
CA LEU A 18 -20.02 -12.30 3.59
C LEU A 18 -20.10 -12.34 5.13
N HIS A 19 -19.02 -11.98 5.83
CA HIS A 19 -18.90 -12.07 7.29
C HIS A 19 -19.09 -13.49 7.87
N ILE A 20 -18.80 -14.53 7.07
CA ILE A 20 -18.92 -15.94 7.48
C ILE A 20 -17.58 -16.56 7.93
N VAL A 21 -16.50 -15.77 7.89
CA VAL A 21 -15.16 -16.18 8.35
C VAL A 21 -15.02 -15.83 9.83
N GLY A 22 -14.84 -16.85 10.65
CA GLY A 22 -14.64 -16.76 12.09
C GLY A 22 -13.16 -16.74 12.46
N ARG A 23 -12.89 -16.74 13.78
CA ARG A 23 -11.51 -16.86 14.30
C ARG A 23 -11.01 -18.31 14.40
N GLY A 24 -11.88 -19.30 14.14
CA GLY A 24 -11.60 -20.72 14.27
C GLY A 24 -11.96 -21.51 13.02
N HIS A 25 -11.65 -22.81 13.05
CA HIS A 25 -11.91 -23.74 11.95
C HIS A 25 -13.38 -24.20 11.88
N ASP A 26 -14.18 -23.98 12.93
CA ASP A 26 -15.63 -24.24 12.96
C ASP A 26 -16.46 -23.00 12.58
N ASP A 27 -15.99 -22.23 11.60
CA ASP A 27 -16.76 -21.09 11.10
C ASP A 27 -17.73 -21.51 9.98
N GLU A 28 -18.68 -20.62 9.69
CA GLU A 28 -19.69 -20.86 8.66
C GLU A 28 -19.09 -21.09 7.26
N LEU A 29 -17.87 -20.58 7.00
CA LEU A 29 -17.14 -20.86 5.77
C LEU A 29 -16.72 -22.33 5.68
N HIS A 30 -16.14 -22.90 6.74
CA HIS A 30 -15.75 -24.32 6.74
C HIS A 30 -16.98 -25.24 6.67
N ALA A 31 -18.08 -24.90 7.36
CA ALA A 31 -19.35 -25.64 7.25
C ALA A 31 -19.93 -25.60 5.82
N LEU A 32 -19.79 -24.47 5.11
CA LEU A 32 -20.20 -24.36 3.71
C LEU A 32 -19.35 -25.25 2.79
N VAL A 33 -18.03 -25.22 2.99
CA VAL A 33 -17.09 -26.03 2.21
C VAL A 33 -17.37 -27.51 2.42
N ASP A 34 -17.53 -27.93 3.68
CA ASP A 34 -17.90 -29.29 4.03
C ASP A 34 -19.24 -29.70 3.41
N GLY A 35 -20.28 -28.88 3.50
CA GLY A 35 -21.57 -29.18 2.88
C GLY A 35 -21.55 -29.25 1.35
N LEU A 36 -20.62 -28.58 0.68
CA LEU A 36 -20.51 -28.59 -0.80
C LEU A 36 -19.61 -29.69 -1.34
N THR A 37 -18.57 -30.06 -0.58
CA THR A 37 -17.49 -30.93 -1.08
C THR A 37 -17.23 -32.14 -0.20
N GLY A 38 -17.79 -32.20 1.01
CA GLY A 38 -17.54 -33.23 2.01
C GLY A 38 -16.12 -33.18 2.59
N LYS A 39 -15.49 -32.00 2.57
CA LYS A 39 -14.11 -31.78 3.03
C LYS A 39 -14.11 -30.75 4.13
N GLU A 40 -13.53 -31.12 5.27
CA GLU A 40 -13.40 -30.22 6.41
C GLU A 40 -12.41 -29.09 6.13
N SER A 41 -11.39 -29.31 5.28
CA SER A 41 -10.32 -28.35 5.05
C SER A 41 -10.30 -27.78 3.63
N ILE A 42 -10.22 -26.45 3.55
CA ILE A 42 -10.06 -25.70 2.30
C ILE A 42 -8.78 -26.09 1.55
N THR A 43 -7.73 -26.53 2.26
CA THR A 43 -6.47 -26.96 1.63
C THR A 43 -6.56 -28.35 1.00
N ALA A 44 -7.56 -29.16 1.37
CA ALA A 44 -7.80 -30.49 0.82
C ALA A 44 -8.63 -30.47 -0.47
N LEU A 45 -9.11 -29.30 -0.90
CA LEU A 45 -9.93 -29.12 -2.10
C LEU A 45 -9.15 -29.42 -3.40
N ASP A 46 -9.85 -30.00 -4.37
CA ASP A 46 -9.42 -30.03 -5.76
C ASP A 46 -9.71 -28.69 -6.45
N ARG A 47 -9.10 -28.44 -7.62
CA ARG A 47 -9.30 -27.18 -8.36
C ARG A 47 -10.77 -26.97 -8.74
N ASP A 48 -11.46 -28.02 -9.16
CA ASP A 48 -12.85 -27.94 -9.62
C ASP A 48 -13.80 -27.68 -8.45
N GLU A 49 -13.56 -28.35 -7.32
CA GLU A 49 -14.28 -28.12 -6.07
C GLU A 49 -14.06 -26.69 -5.55
N ALA A 50 -12.83 -26.20 -5.57
CA ALA A 50 -12.50 -24.83 -5.19
C ALA A 50 -13.23 -23.81 -6.06
N GLN A 51 -13.31 -24.06 -7.37
CA GLN A 51 -14.04 -23.19 -8.30
C GLN A 51 -15.55 -23.19 -8.02
N ARG A 52 -16.11 -24.36 -7.66
CA ARG A 52 -17.52 -24.48 -7.25
C ARG A 52 -17.80 -23.70 -5.96
N VAL A 53 -16.91 -23.77 -4.96
CA VAL A 53 -17.02 -22.98 -3.72
C VAL A 53 -16.95 -21.48 -4.02
N ILE A 54 -16.01 -21.04 -4.87
CA ILE A 54 -15.89 -19.64 -5.28
C ILE A 54 -17.17 -19.16 -5.97
N ALA A 55 -17.73 -19.95 -6.90
CA ALA A 55 -18.97 -19.61 -7.59
C ALA A 55 -20.16 -19.48 -6.62
N GLU A 56 -20.25 -20.37 -5.63
CA GLU A 56 -21.28 -20.31 -4.59
C GLU A 56 -21.15 -19.04 -3.72
N LEU A 57 -19.94 -18.73 -3.27
CA LEU A 57 -19.68 -17.52 -2.48
C LEU A 57 -20.00 -16.25 -3.29
N MET A 58 -19.64 -16.21 -4.57
CA MET A 58 -20.00 -15.10 -5.46
C MET A 58 -21.51 -14.98 -5.66
N ARG A 59 -22.25 -16.09 -5.77
CA ARG A 59 -23.71 -16.10 -5.87
C ARG A 59 -24.35 -15.49 -4.62
N ARG A 60 -23.88 -15.89 -3.43
CA ARG A 60 -24.35 -15.35 -2.14
C ARG A 60 -24.06 -13.86 -2.01
N MET A 61 -22.90 -13.41 -2.49
CA MET A 61 -22.52 -11.99 -2.47
C MET A 61 -23.40 -11.12 -3.37
N ARG A 62 -23.84 -11.64 -4.53
CA ARG A 62 -24.78 -10.93 -5.42
C ARG A 62 -26.18 -10.76 -4.82
N GLY A 63 -26.60 -11.67 -3.93
CA GLY A 63 -27.88 -11.59 -3.23
C GLY A 63 -27.84 -10.77 -1.93
N THR A 64 -26.66 -10.34 -1.48
CA THR A 64 -26.49 -9.60 -0.23
C THR A 64 -26.36 -8.10 -0.53
N PRO A 65 -27.16 -7.21 0.09
CA PRO A 65 -26.99 -5.78 -0.09
C PRO A 65 -25.59 -5.36 0.39
N PRO A 66 -24.92 -4.41 -0.30
CA PRO A 66 -23.55 -4.02 0.05
C PRO A 66 -23.48 -3.55 1.49
N VAL A 67 -22.65 -4.24 2.29
CA VAL A 67 -22.40 -3.84 3.68
C VAL A 67 -21.78 -2.44 3.66
N PRO A 68 -22.37 -1.44 4.34
CA PRO A 68 -21.79 -0.11 4.38
C PRO A 68 -20.38 -0.20 4.97
N PRO A 69 -19.38 0.51 4.40
CA PRO A 69 -18.02 0.44 4.89
C PRO A 69 -18.01 0.79 6.37
N ALA A 70 -17.39 -0.08 7.18
CA ALA A 70 -17.25 0.14 8.61
C ALA A 70 -16.64 1.54 8.82
N ARG A 71 -17.44 2.46 9.39
CA ARG A 71 -17.00 3.82 9.69
C ARG A 71 -15.82 3.69 10.65
N LYS A 72 -14.60 3.90 10.16
CA LYS A 72 -13.43 4.03 11.03
C LYS A 72 -13.73 5.21 11.95
N LYS A 73 -13.92 4.94 13.25
CA LYS A 73 -14.06 6.01 14.25
C LYS A 73 -12.86 6.93 14.07
N PRO A 74 -13.04 8.25 13.91
CA PRO A 74 -11.92 9.17 13.85
C PRO A 74 -11.07 8.94 15.10
N ARG A 75 -9.75 8.79 14.90
CA ARG A 75 -8.80 8.62 16.00
C ARG A 75 -8.94 9.85 16.91
N HIS A 76 -9.53 9.66 18.08
CA HIS A 76 -9.64 10.69 19.10
C HIS A 76 -8.26 10.81 19.75
N TYR A 77 -7.57 11.93 19.55
CA TYR A 77 -6.35 12.23 20.29
C TYR A 77 -6.80 12.88 21.59
N GLU A 78 -6.53 12.23 22.72
CA GLU A 78 -6.70 12.90 24.01
C GLU A 78 -5.69 14.05 24.09
N GLU A 79 -6.15 15.24 24.49
CA GLU A 79 -5.28 16.39 24.71
C GLU A 79 -4.35 16.05 25.88
N ALA A 80 -3.13 15.62 25.56
CA ALA A 80 -2.12 15.35 26.58
C ALA A 80 -1.87 16.65 27.37
N PRO A 81 -1.81 16.62 28.71
CA PRO A 81 -1.45 17.80 29.50
C PRO A 81 -0.05 18.27 29.08
N GLY A 82 0.06 19.52 28.63
CA GLY A 82 1.27 20.10 28.04
C GLY A 82 1.38 19.99 26.51
N GLY A 83 0.40 19.35 25.85
CA GLY A 83 0.24 19.32 24.40
C GLY A 83 -0.49 20.55 23.84
N ILE A 84 -0.37 20.74 22.53
CA ILE A 84 -1.06 21.82 21.80
C ILE A 84 -2.54 21.47 21.64
N THR A 85 -3.43 22.36 22.12
CA THR A 85 -4.89 22.17 22.04
C THR A 85 -5.38 22.18 20.59
N ALA A 86 -6.56 21.64 20.33
CA ALA A 86 -7.14 21.63 18.98
C ALA A 86 -7.24 23.04 18.36
N ASP A 87 -7.53 24.06 19.18
CA ASP A 87 -7.64 25.45 18.74
C ASP A 87 -6.30 26.04 18.35
N GLN A 88 -5.27 25.74 19.14
CA GLN A 88 -3.91 26.12 18.84
C GLN A 88 -3.41 25.41 17.58
N GLN A 89 -3.74 24.13 17.37
CA GLN A 89 -3.45 23.41 16.12
C GLN A 89 -4.08 24.14 14.93
N ARG A 90 -5.37 24.48 14.98
CA ARG A 90 -6.05 25.24 13.92
C ARG A 90 -5.35 26.57 13.63
N LYS A 91 -4.89 27.27 14.66
CA LYS A 91 -4.14 28.53 14.49
C LYS A 91 -2.79 28.31 13.82
N VAL A 92 -2.04 27.26 14.21
CA VAL A 92 -0.76 26.89 13.57
C VAL A 92 -0.96 26.61 12.08
N TRP A 93 -2.01 25.85 11.72
CA TRP A 93 -2.32 25.57 10.32
C TRP A 93 -2.63 26.84 9.51
N ALA A 94 -3.44 27.75 10.07
CA ALA A 94 -3.74 29.03 9.42
C ALA A 94 -2.48 29.84 9.14
N LEU A 95 -1.58 29.95 10.13
CA LEU A 95 -0.31 30.64 9.99
C LEU A 95 0.61 29.98 8.94
N MET A 96 0.64 28.65 8.87
CA MET A 96 1.43 27.94 7.86
C MET A 96 0.98 28.26 6.42
N TYR A 97 -0.33 28.39 6.20
CA TYR A 97 -0.85 28.80 4.90
C TYR A 97 -0.54 30.27 4.58
N GLU A 98 -0.59 31.16 5.56
CA GLU A 98 -0.19 32.56 5.40
C GLU A 98 1.30 32.67 5.04
N LEU A 99 2.18 31.95 5.73
CA LEU A 99 3.61 31.87 5.41
C LEU A 99 3.84 31.33 4.00
N LYS A 100 3.11 30.29 3.60
CA LYS A 100 3.17 29.75 2.23
C LYS A 100 2.75 30.79 1.20
N LYS A 101 1.70 31.58 1.48
CA LYS A 101 1.22 32.67 0.61
C LYS A 101 2.28 33.76 0.47
N ILE A 102 2.87 34.20 1.58
CA ILE A 102 3.94 35.20 1.60
C ILE A 102 5.16 34.71 0.80
N ARG A 103 5.59 33.45 0.99
CA ARG A 103 6.69 32.85 0.21
C ARG A 103 6.41 32.84 -1.29
N ARG A 104 5.17 32.54 -1.69
CA ARG A 104 4.75 32.56 -3.09
C ARG A 104 4.77 33.98 -3.67
N GLN A 105 4.34 34.97 -2.89
CA GLN A 105 4.30 36.38 -3.30
C GLN A 105 5.70 37.01 -3.36
N ALA A 106 6.63 36.58 -2.50
CA ALA A 106 8.03 36.99 -2.51
C ALA A 106 8.87 36.38 -3.66
N GLY A 107 8.23 35.76 -4.66
CA GLY A 107 8.92 35.19 -5.83
C GLY A 107 9.93 34.08 -5.49
N GLY A 108 9.79 33.43 -4.34
CA GLY A 108 10.72 32.37 -3.90
C GLY A 108 12.07 32.86 -3.36
N ARG A 109 12.31 34.18 -3.21
CA ARG A 109 13.51 34.69 -2.55
C ARG A 109 13.33 34.66 -1.03
N CYS A 110 14.06 33.77 -0.35
CA CYS A 110 14.14 33.78 1.10
C CYS A 110 15.06 34.94 1.55
N PRO A 111 14.57 35.91 2.33
CA PRO A 111 15.39 37.05 2.78
C PRO A 111 16.51 36.64 3.75
N TRP A 112 16.41 35.47 4.37
CA TRP A 112 17.41 34.90 5.28
C TRP A 112 18.47 34.03 4.59
N ARG A 113 18.48 33.95 3.26
CA ARG A 113 19.54 33.24 2.53
C ARG A 113 20.74 34.18 2.42
N PRO A 114 21.89 33.91 3.05
CA PRO A 114 23.07 34.75 2.88
C PRO A 114 23.41 34.78 1.39
N ALA A 115 23.68 35.95 0.85
CA ALA A 115 24.29 36.07 -0.46
C ALA A 115 25.64 35.34 -0.38
N VAL A 116 25.70 34.10 -0.87
CA VAL A 116 26.97 33.45 -1.15
C VAL A 116 27.67 34.35 -2.14
N ARG A 117 28.68 35.08 -1.69
CA ARG A 117 29.59 35.84 -2.54
C ARG A 117 30.11 34.87 -3.60
N ASP A 118 29.89 35.18 -4.87
CA ASP A 118 30.53 34.51 -5.98
C ASP A 118 32.03 34.47 -5.70
N HIS A 119 32.55 33.29 -5.38
CA HIS A 119 33.99 33.07 -5.36
C HIS A 119 34.44 33.08 -6.82
N PRO A 120 35.33 34.00 -7.25
CA PRO A 120 35.89 33.92 -8.58
C PRO A 120 36.67 32.62 -8.72
N ALA A 121 36.42 31.93 -9.84
CA ALA A 121 37.03 30.68 -10.21
C ALA A 121 38.57 30.78 -10.27
N ALA A 122 39.26 30.21 -9.27
CA ALA A 122 40.68 29.88 -9.27
C ALA A 122 40.87 28.86 -8.12
N ILE A 123 41.45 27.66 -8.24
CA ILE A 123 42.43 27.08 -9.15
C ILE A 123 42.12 25.57 -9.24
N ARG A 124 42.06 25.00 -10.45
CA ARG A 124 42.11 23.53 -10.63
C ARG A 124 43.56 23.08 -10.41
N HIS A 125 43.89 22.59 -9.23
CA HIS A 125 45.02 21.68 -9.08
C HIS A 125 44.52 20.25 -9.29
N GLY A 126 45.10 19.60 -10.31
CA GLY A 126 44.62 18.36 -10.88
C GLY A 126 44.70 17.17 -9.93
N LEU A 127 43.63 16.39 -9.90
CA LEU A 127 43.69 15.00 -9.48
C LEU A 127 43.75 14.13 -10.74
N HIS A 128 44.91 13.51 -10.92
CA HIS A 128 45.20 12.54 -11.96
C HIS A 128 44.17 11.41 -11.98
N ARG A 129 43.46 11.28 -13.11
CA ARG A 129 42.62 10.13 -13.45
C ARG A 129 43.51 9.06 -14.08
N LYS A 130 43.95 8.06 -13.31
CA LYS A 130 44.44 6.81 -13.90
C LYS A 130 43.24 5.94 -14.31
N LYS A 131 43.12 5.70 -15.62
CA LYS A 131 42.32 4.64 -16.24
C LYS A 131 43.12 3.34 -16.24
N ALA A 132 42.43 2.21 -16.03
CA ALA A 132 42.73 0.81 -16.36
C ALA A 132 41.99 -0.05 -15.30
N ASP A 133 41.12 -1.01 -15.55
CA ASP A 133 40.93 -1.94 -16.67
C ASP A 133 39.45 -2.35 -16.73
N ALA A 134 38.78 -2.25 -17.88
CA ALA A 134 38.64 -3.27 -18.92
C ALA A 134 37.70 -4.43 -18.52
N VAL A 135 36.47 -4.32 -19.02
CA VAL A 135 35.43 -5.35 -19.06
C VAL A 135 35.70 -6.29 -20.24
N SER A 136 35.69 -7.60 -19.98
CA SER A 136 35.60 -8.70 -20.95
C SER A 136 34.33 -9.46 -20.55
N GLY A 137 33.18 -9.37 -21.22
CA GLY A 137 32.83 -9.86 -22.57
C GLY A 137 31.83 -11.03 -22.41
N PRO A 138 31.20 -11.61 -23.45
CA PRO A 138 30.68 -11.13 -24.75
C PRO A 138 29.12 -11.13 -24.70
N GLY A 139 28.28 -10.95 -25.73
CA GLY A 139 28.38 -10.95 -27.18
C GLY A 139 26.97 -10.69 -27.75
N ARG A 140 26.90 -9.99 -28.88
CA ARG A 140 25.66 -9.66 -29.60
C ARG A 140 25.17 -10.86 -30.42
N GLY A 141 23.92 -11.28 -30.21
CA GLY A 141 23.15 -12.12 -31.13
C GLY A 141 21.99 -11.32 -31.70
N ARG A 142 22.00 -11.11 -33.02
CA ARG A 142 21.03 -10.32 -33.79
C ARG A 142 19.70 -11.07 -33.98
N ARG A 143 18.64 -10.28 -34.06
CA ARG A 143 17.29 -10.62 -34.52
C ARG A 143 17.21 -10.28 -36.01
N THR A 144 16.77 -11.22 -36.85
CA THR A 144 15.97 -11.09 -38.10
C THR A 144 16.17 -12.37 -38.93
N ASP A 145 15.11 -13.13 -39.15
CA ASP A 145 14.31 -12.99 -40.37
C ASP A 145 12.83 -12.95 -39.95
#